data_AF-A0A940FL59-F1
#
_entry.id   AF-A0A940FL59-F1
#
_cell.length_a   1.000
_cell.length_b   1.000
_cell.length_c   1.000
_cell.angle_alpha   90.00
_cell.angle_beta   90.00
_cell.angle_gamma   90.00
#
_symmetry.space_group_name_H-M   'P 1'
#
loop_
_entity.id
_entity.type
_entity.pdbx_description
1 polymer ?
#
loop_
_entity_poly.entity_id
_entity_poly.type
_entity_poly.pdbx_seq_one_letter_code
_entity_poly.pdbx_strand_id
1 'polypeptide(L)'
;MKVFTITLLSLAIIAIAIFFFTRHKKKDTVIESHQQVDRSAVTGQMVVDTLEALGYFRFTDQPNLASLKKDIREAFDQYKILTTINAEKAPHAPYCRRYYYCDGETLFEAGGVVDYLEEIKPTFDRLGIPLSWSNDYFSDDATEHTIVVNGKKYIAFKGDPNDMRIWGWATKNFVEMLNDQLALHHSDERVYPIMAGNDGRIVFLTQQQYDFITRHFDKKEAPREVALWWKENI
;
A
#
# COMPACT_ATOMS: atom_id res chain seq x y z
N MET A 1 58.09 -55.76 -0.41
CA MET A 1 58.07 -54.41 0.21
C MET A 1 57.35 -53.34 -0.65
N LYS A 2 56.25 -53.70 -1.34
CA LYS A 2 55.41 -52.76 -2.13
C LYS A 2 53.89 -52.92 -1.88
N VAL A 3 53.49 -53.90 -1.07
CA VAL A 3 52.06 -54.20 -0.79
C VAL A 3 51.57 -53.49 0.47
N PHE A 4 52.46 -53.21 1.43
CA PHE A 4 52.12 -52.52 2.69
C PHE A 4 51.90 -51.00 2.55
N THR A 5 52.49 -50.37 1.53
CA THR A 5 52.34 -48.93 1.27
C THR A 5 51.03 -48.59 0.56
N ILE A 6 50.45 -49.53 -0.21
CA ILE A 6 49.21 -49.31 -0.96
C ILE A 6 47.98 -49.39 -0.04
N THR A 7 48.00 -50.25 0.99
CA THR A 7 46.91 -50.37 1.98
C THR A 7 46.83 -49.18 2.95
N LEU A 8 47.97 -48.57 3.33
CA LEU A 8 47.99 -47.37 4.18
C LEU A 8 47.50 -46.11 3.44
N LEU A 9 47.79 -45.99 2.13
CA LEU A 9 47.31 -44.86 1.33
C LEU A 9 45.79 -44.93 1.07
N SER A 10 45.25 -46.15 0.89
CA SER A 10 43.81 -46.35 0.66
C SER A 10 42.97 -46.15 1.94
N LEU A 11 43.49 -46.52 3.12
CA LEU A 11 42.85 -46.20 4.40
C LEU A 11 42.86 -44.69 4.72
N ALA A 12 43.94 -43.98 4.37
CA ALA A 12 44.01 -42.53 4.55
C ALA A 12 43.02 -41.77 3.64
N ILE A 13 42.84 -42.22 2.39
CA ILE A 13 41.87 -41.61 1.45
C ILE A 13 40.43 -41.87 1.91
N ILE A 14 40.12 -43.05 2.45
CA ILE A 14 38.79 -43.36 3.01
C ILE A 14 38.52 -42.53 4.28
N ALA A 15 39.50 -42.36 5.16
CA ALA A 15 39.36 -41.51 6.35
C ALA A 15 39.16 -40.03 6.00
N ILE A 16 39.85 -39.52 4.97
CA ILE A 16 39.67 -38.16 4.46
C ILE A 16 38.30 -38.00 3.78
N ALA A 17 37.86 -38.98 2.99
CA ALA A 17 36.54 -38.96 2.37
C ALA A 17 35.40 -38.99 3.40
N ILE A 18 35.53 -39.78 4.48
CA ILE A 18 34.58 -39.78 5.62
C ILE A 18 34.64 -38.44 6.37
N PHE A 19 35.82 -37.85 6.58
CA PHE A 19 35.96 -36.54 7.21
C PHE A 19 35.31 -35.41 6.38
N PHE A 20 35.41 -35.44 5.05
CA PHE A 20 34.73 -34.49 4.18
C PHE A 20 33.22 -34.77 4.02
N PHE A 21 32.77 -36.03 4.01
CA PHE A 21 31.34 -36.37 3.98
C PHE A 21 30.62 -36.08 5.30
N THR A 22 31.31 -36.18 6.45
CA THR A 22 30.76 -35.83 7.76
C THR A 22 30.80 -34.32 8.04
N ARG A 23 31.64 -33.53 7.35
CA ARG A 23 31.66 -32.06 7.42
C ARG A 23 30.61 -31.34 6.56
N HIS A 24 29.94 -32.04 5.64
CA HIS A 24 28.92 -31.44 4.76
C HIS A 24 27.46 -31.73 5.12
N LYS A 25 27.19 -32.12 6.38
CA LYS A 25 25.84 -32.19 6.94
C LYS A 25 25.75 -31.62 8.36
N LYS A 26 26.24 -30.40 8.53
CA LYS A 26 25.52 -29.43 9.36
C LYS A 26 24.85 -28.47 8.39
N LYS A 27 23.61 -28.79 8.01
CA LYS A 27 22.65 -27.70 7.84
C LYS A 27 22.65 -27.06 9.22
N ASP A 28 23.20 -25.86 9.33
CA ASP A 28 22.73 -24.96 10.35
C ASP A 28 21.23 -24.85 10.08
N THR A 29 20.46 -25.65 10.82
CA THR A 29 19.12 -25.26 11.15
C THR A 29 19.33 -23.96 11.90
N VAL A 30 19.37 -22.86 11.13
CA VAL A 30 18.79 -21.63 11.59
C VAL A 30 17.39 -22.08 11.95
N ILE A 31 17.22 -22.43 13.23
CA ILE A 31 15.94 -22.26 13.89
C ILE A 31 15.82 -20.76 13.73
N GLU A 32 15.20 -20.33 12.62
CA GLU A 32 14.44 -19.12 12.63
C GLU A 32 13.54 -19.38 13.82
N SER A 33 13.92 -18.81 14.96
CA SER A 33 12.93 -18.33 15.86
C SER A 33 12.11 -17.38 14.99
N HIS A 34 11.12 -17.93 14.29
CA HIS A 34 9.78 -17.45 14.50
C HIS A 34 9.61 -17.44 16.02
N GLN A 35 10.15 -16.40 16.66
CA GLN A 35 9.29 -15.60 17.48
C GLN A 35 8.05 -15.43 16.61
N GLN A 36 7.09 -16.34 16.79
CA GLN A 36 5.72 -15.92 16.96
C GLN A 36 5.88 -14.67 17.80
N VAL A 37 5.87 -13.51 17.13
CA VAL A 37 5.57 -12.27 17.78
C VAL A 37 4.31 -12.64 18.52
N ASP A 38 4.44 -12.77 19.83
CA ASP A 38 3.32 -12.94 20.71
C ASP A 38 2.40 -11.80 20.31
N ARG A 39 1.37 -12.12 19.52
CA ARG A 39 0.32 -11.19 19.13
C ARG A 39 -0.56 -11.03 20.35
N SER A 40 0.05 -10.74 21.51
CA SER A 40 -0.61 -10.22 22.69
C SER A 40 -1.58 -9.17 22.17
N ALA A 41 -2.87 -9.50 22.23
CA ALA A 41 -3.86 -9.08 21.25
C ALA A 41 -3.87 -7.55 21.13
N VAL A 42 -3.31 -7.02 20.05
CA VAL A 42 -3.44 -5.59 19.74
C VAL A 42 -4.94 -5.30 19.71
N THR A 43 -5.38 -4.42 20.60
CA THR A 43 -6.77 -4.00 20.71
C THR A 43 -7.01 -2.79 19.81
N GLY A 44 -8.26 -2.53 19.46
CA GLY A 44 -8.63 -1.33 18.71
C GLY A 44 -8.26 -0.06 19.47
N GLN A 45 -8.28 -0.08 20.81
CA GLN A 45 -7.84 1.05 21.62
C GLN A 45 -6.34 1.31 21.43
N MET A 46 -5.50 0.27 21.48
CA MET A 46 -4.07 0.41 21.20
C MET A 46 -3.80 0.91 19.77
N VAL A 47 -4.62 0.48 18.80
CA VAL A 47 -4.55 0.99 17.42
C VAL A 47 -4.84 2.48 17.37
N VAL A 48 -5.93 2.93 17.98
CA VAL A 48 -6.28 4.35 18.00
C VAL A 48 -5.21 5.19 18.69
N ASP A 49 -4.72 4.75 19.85
CA ASP A 49 -3.69 5.48 20.60
C ASP A 49 -2.39 5.57 19.79
N THR A 50 -2.02 4.49 19.09
CA THR A 50 -0.83 4.48 18.23
C THR A 50 -1.01 5.36 17.00
N LEU A 51 -2.15 5.28 16.31
CA LEU A 51 -2.46 6.13 15.16
C LEU A 51 -2.51 7.62 15.56
N GLU A 52 -2.99 7.94 16.75
CA GLU A 52 -2.94 9.30 17.31
C GLU A 52 -1.50 9.76 17.53
N ALA A 53 -0.67 8.95 18.18
CA ALA A 53 0.75 9.26 18.39
C ALA A 53 1.51 9.45 17.06
N LEU A 54 1.11 8.71 16.02
CA LEU A 54 1.65 8.84 14.66
C LEU A 54 1.01 9.98 13.84
N GLY A 55 0.10 10.76 14.42
CA GLY A 55 -0.52 11.92 13.77
C GLY A 55 -1.54 11.58 12.68
N TYR A 56 -2.11 10.37 12.67
CA TYR A 56 -3.13 9.97 11.69
C TYR A 56 -4.34 10.92 11.72
N PHE A 57 -4.77 11.35 12.91
CA PHE A 57 -5.95 12.22 13.05
C PHE A 57 -5.70 13.72 12.78
N ARG A 58 -4.51 14.11 12.32
CA ARG A 58 -4.13 15.54 12.16
C ARG A 58 -5.01 16.33 11.19
N PHE A 59 -5.72 15.64 10.28
CA PHE A 59 -6.63 16.24 9.31
C PHE A 59 -8.11 16.13 9.68
N THR A 60 -8.42 15.48 10.80
CA THR A 60 -9.78 15.30 11.27
C THR A 60 -10.27 16.55 11.99
N ASP A 61 -11.44 17.05 11.58
CA ASP A 61 -12.08 18.15 12.29
C ASP A 61 -12.51 17.72 13.70
N GLN A 62 -12.30 18.60 14.69
CA GLN A 62 -12.53 18.29 16.11
C GLN A 62 -13.92 17.69 16.43
N PRO A 63 -15.04 18.15 15.83
CA PRO A 63 -16.35 17.55 16.08
C PRO A 63 -16.46 16.07 15.66
N ASN A 64 -15.63 15.64 14.70
CA ASN A 64 -15.66 14.31 14.11
C ASN A 64 -14.64 13.35 14.76
N LEU A 65 -13.72 13.86 15.58
CA LEU A 65 -12.58 13.10 16.08
C LEU A 65 -13.01 11.93 16.98
N ALA A 66 -13.92 12.18 17.92
CA ALA A 66 -14.35 11.16 18.88
C ALA A 66 -15.08 9.99 18.21
N SER A 67 -15.98 10.29 17.26
CA SER A 67 -16.71 9.27 16.50
C SER A 67 -15.80 8.49 15.57
N LEU A 68 -14.87 9.16 14.87
CA LEU A 68 -13.91 8.50 13.99
C LEU A 68 -12.99 7.54 14.78
N LYS A 69 -12.46 7.96 15.93
CA LYS A 69 -11.65 7.10 16.79
C LYS A 69 -12.44 5.87 17.26
N LYS A 70 -13.69 6.07 17.65
CA LYS A 70 -14.59 4.98 18.04
C LYS A 70 -14.80 3.98 16.89
N ASP A 71 -15.07 4.49 15.69
CA ASP A 71 -15.31 3.67 14.48
C ASP A 71 -14.08 2.83 14.12
N ILE A 72 -12.89 3.44 14.07
CA ILE A 72 -11.63 2.72 13.79
C ILE A 72 -11.34 1.66 14.86
N ARG A 73 -11.55 1.97 16.14
CA ARG A 73 -11.39 0.98 17.21
C ARG A 73 -12.29 -0.23 16.99
N GLU A 74 -13.58 0.02 16.76
CA GLU A 74 -14.60 -1.03 16.64
C GLU A 74 -14.38 -1.87 15.38
N ALA A 75 -14.11 -1.24 14.24
CA ALA A 75 -13.77 -1.93 12.99
C ALA A 75 -12.50 -2.77 13.13
N PHE A 76 -11.48 -2.27 13.84
CA PHE A 76 -10.27 -3.05 14.08
C PHE A 76 -10.53 -4.22 15.04
N ASP A 77 -11.27 -4.02 16.12
CA ASP A 77 -11.57 -5.09 17.08
C ASP A 77 -12.37 -6.22 16.41
N GLN A 78 -13.33 -5.86 15.55
CA GLN A 78 -14.21 -6.81 14.90
C GLN A 78 -13.61 -7.47 13.66
N TYR A 79 -12.95 -6.69 12.79
CA TYR A 79 -12.56 -7.13 11.44
C TYR A 79 -11.07 -6.95 11.14
N LYS A 80 -10.33 -6.23 11.99
CA LYS A 80 -8.92 -5.86 11.75
C LYS A 80 -8.72 -5.00 10.49
N ILE A 81 -9.71 -4.19 10.11
CA ILE A 81 -9.68 -3.32 8.92
C ILE A 81 -9.55 -1.84 9.30
N LEU A 82 -9.05 -1.04 8.37
CA LEU A 82 -9.03 0.42 8.48
C LEU A 82 -10.32 0.98 7.88
N THR A 83 -10.87 2.02 8.49
CA THR A 83 -12.14 2.61 8.10
C THR A 83 -12.14 4.13 8.30
N THR A 84 -13.19 4.76 7.80
CA THR A 84 -13.57 6.14 8.09
C THR A 84 -15.09 6.27 8.09
N ILE A 85 -15.58 7.28 8.79
CA ILE A 85 -16.95 7.76 8.62
C ILE A 85 -16.95 8.79 7.49
N ASN A 86 -17.93 8.71 6.59
CA ASN A 86 -18.17 9.71 5.55
C ASN A 86 -19.22 10.72 6.00
N ALA A 87 -19.05 11.98 5.60
CA ALA A 87 -20.04 13.00 5.89
C ALA A 87 -21.41 12.66 5.27
N GLU A 88 -22.50 12.98 5.97
CA GLU A 88 -23.85 12.70 5.48
C GLU A 88 -24.24 13.54 4.26
N LYS A 89 -23.63 14.71 4.10
CA LYS A 89 -23.91 15.62 2.99
C LYS A 89 -22.83 15.49 1.93
N ALA A 90 -23.24 15.60 0.66
CA ALA A 90 -22.33 15.75 -0.47
C ALA A 90 -21.27 16.83 -0.17
N PRO A 91 -19.99 16.59 -0.48
CA PRO A 91 -19.47 15.49 -1.30
C PRO A 91 -19.14 14.20 -0.49
N HIS A 92 -19.77 13.98 0.66
CA HIS A 92 -19.57 12.76 1.48
C HIS A 92 -18.13 12.52 1.92
N ALA A 93 -17.38 13.60 2.11
CA ALA A 93 -15.96 13.51 2.40
C ALA A 93 -15.66 12.68 3.67
N PRO A 94 -14.56 11.91 3.68
CA PRO A 94 -14.17 11.10 4.81
C PRO A 94 -13.71 11.97 5.98
N TYR A 95 -14.17 11.68 7.20
CA TYR A 95 -13.80 12.39 8.41
C TYR A 95 -12.29 12.37 8.67
N CYS A 96 -11.61 11.28 8.30
CA CYS A 96 -10.15 11.20 8.44
C CYS A 96 -9.40 12.07 7.43
N ARG A 97 -10.03 12.47 6.31
CA ARG A 97 -9.38 13.13 5.16
C ARG A 97 -8.15 12.37 4.66
N ARG A 98 -8.18 11.04 4.77
CA ARG A 98 -7.08 10.15 4.41
C ARG A 98 -7.54 8.95 3.61
N TYR A 99 -8.68 8.36 3.96
CA TYR A 99 -9.19 7.12 3.39
C TYR A 99 -10.34 7.44 2.42
N TYR A 100 -10.14 7.16 1.13
CA TYR A 100 -11.06 7.54 0.06
C TYR A 100 -11.60 6.33 -0.68
N TYR A 101 -12.87 6.41 -1.07
CA TYR A 101 -13.43 5.61 -2.15
C TYR A 101 -12.69 5.98 -3.45
N CYS A 102 -12.34 4.99 -4.26
CA CYS A 102 -11.58 5.20 -5.49
C CYS A 102 -11.83 4.04 -6.46
N ASP A 103 -12.95 4.11 -7.15
CA ASP A 103 -13.41 3.14 -8.14
C ASP A 103 -12.54 3.20 -9.40
N GLY A 104 -11.97 2.06 -9.77
CA GLY A 104 -11.15 1.95 -10.98
C GLY A 104 -11.94 2.13 -12.28
N GLU A 105 -13.24 1.80 -12.29
CA GLU A 105 -14.14 2.03 -13.42
C GLU A 105 -14.36 3.53 -13.59
N THR A 106 -14.80 4.21 -12.53
CA THR A 106 -14.98 5.67 -12.56
C THR A 106 -13.68 6.38 -12.95
N LEU A 107 -12.52 5.98 -12.41
CA LEU A 107 -11.24 6.57 -12.79
C LEU A 107 -10.90 6.45 -14.28
N PHE A 108 -11.36 5.39 -14.94
CA PHE A 108 -11.15 5.17 -16.37
C PHE A 108 -12.11 5.99 -17.23
N GLU A 109 -13.32 6.27 -16.72
CA GLU A 109 -14.34 7.02 -17.45
C GLU A 109 -14.01 8.53 -17.54
N ALA A 110 -14.56 9.17 -18.58
CA ALA A 110 -14.37 10.60 -18.81
C ALA A 110 -14.86 11.42 -17.61
N GLY A 111 -13.97 12.28 -17.08
CA GLY A 111 -14.24 13.12 -15.91
C GLY A 111 -13.89 12.49 -14.56
N GLY A 112 -13.79 11.16 -14.46
CA GLY A 112 -13.60 10.52 -13.14
C GLY A 112 -12.27 10.83 -12.45
N VAL A 113 -11.20 11.05 -13.21
CA VAL A 113 -9.93 11.57 -12.64
C VAL A 113 -10.14 12.94 -11.98
N VAL A 114 -10.90 13.83 -12.63
CA VAL A 114 -11.20 15.17 -12.09
C VAL A 114 -12.07 15.05 -10.84
N ASP A 115 -13.10 14.20 -10.87
CA ASP A 115 -13.97 13.97 -9.71
C ASP A 115 -13.17 13.54 -8.48
N TYR A 116 -12.25 12.58 -8.62
CA TYR A 116 -11.40 12.16 -7.51
C TYR A 116 -10.37 13.21 -7.09
N LEU A 117 -9.86 14.04 -8.01
CA LEU A 117 -9.02 15.17 -7.65
C LEU A 117 -9.80 16.19 -6.81
N GLU A 118 -11.07 16.45 -7.11
CA GLU A 118 -11.95 17.32 -6.33
C GLU A 118 -12.21 16.75 -4.93
N GLU A 119 -12.49 15.45 -4.81
CA GLU A 119 -12.71 14.78 -3.52
C GLU A 119 -11.48 14.83 -2.60
N ILE A 120 -10.29 14.69 -3.19
CA ILE A 120 -9.01 14.63 -2.48
C ILE A 120 -8.43 16.01 -2.20
N LYS A 121 -8.80 17.03 -2.97
CA LYS A 121 -8.28 18.40 -2.85
C LYS A 121 -8.26 18.93 -1.40
N PRO A 122 -9.29 18.72 -0.56
CA PRO A 122 -9.25 19.16 0.84
C PRO A 122 -8.07 18.59 1.65
N THR A 123 -7.59 17.38 1.33
CA THR A 123 -6.40 16.80 1.98
C THR A 123 -5.12 17.49 1.54
N PHE A 124 -4.99 17.78 0.25
CA PHE A 124 -3.90 18.59 -0.28
C PHE A 124 -3.88 20.00 0.34
N ASP A 125 -5.05 20.62 0.50
CA ASP A 125 -5.19 21.92 1.17
C ASP A 125 -4.72 21.85 2.63
N ARG A 126 -5.01 20.76 3.37
CA ARG A 126 -4.51 20.54 4.74
C ARG A 126 -3.01 20.24 4.79
N LEU A 127 -2.46 19.66 3.74
CA LEU A 127 -1.02 19.45 3.57
C LEU A 127 -0.27 20.74 3.18
N GLY A 128 -1.00 21.80 2.79
CA GLY A 128 -0.40 23.00 2.23
C GLY A 128 0.23 22.77 0.84
N ILE A 129 -0.23 21.74 0.12
CA ILE A 129 0.26 21.37 -1.21
C ILE A 129 -0.79 21.84 -2.23
N PRO A 130 -0.42 22.61 -3.26
CA PRO A 130 -1.37 22.98 -4.30
C PRO A 130 -1.87 21.72 -5.02
N LEU A 131 -3.16 21.69 -5.34
CA LEU A 131 -3.73 20.70 -6.25
C LEU A 131 -4.59 21.44 -7.27
N SER A 132 -3.99 21.70 -8.42
CA SER A 132 -4.62 22.34 -9.56
C SER A 132 -4.47 21.46 -10.79
N TRP A 133 -5.51 21.39 -11.60
CA TRP A 133 -5.49 20.60 -12.82
C TRP A 133 -6.04 21.37 -14.01
N SER A 134 -5.64 20.93 -15.21
CA SER A 134 -6.05 21.49 -16.48
C SER A 134 -5.84 20.47 -17.59
N ASN A 135 -6.36 20.76 -18.78
CA ASN A 135 -6.15 19.94 -19.98
C ASN A 135 -6.46 18.46 -19.74
N ASP A 136 -7.59 18.18 -19.08
CA ASP A 136 -8.17 16.84 -18.99
C ASP A 136 -8.61 16.43 -20.40
N TYR A 137 -7.79 15.61 -21.05
CA TYR A 137 -7.93 15.24 -22.44
C TYR A 137 -8.19 13.75 -22.55
N PHE A 138 -9.29 13.39 -23.19
CA PHE A 138 -9.68 12.02 -23.49
C PHE A 138 -9.76 11.86 -25.02
N SER A 139 -9.12 10.84 -25.60
CA SER A 139 -9.20 10.58 -27.03
C SER A 139 -10.56 9.99 -27.42
N ASP A 140 -11.05 10.30 -28.62
CA ASP A 140 -12.35 9.83 -29.11
C ASP A 140 -12.47 8.30 -29.15
N ASP A 141 -11.35 7.61 -29.32
CA ASP A 141 -11.24 6.14 -29.35
C ASP A 141 -10.94 5.51 -27.98
N ALA A 142 -10.90 6.31 -26.91
CA ALA A 142 -10.57 5.90 -25.54
C ALA A 142 -9.18 5.25 -25.36
N THR A 143 -8.26 5.41 -26.32
CA THR A 143 -6.91 4.85 -26.23
C THR A 143 -5.93 5.71 -25.43
N GLU A 144 -6.25 6.98 -25.18
CA GLU A 144 -5.40 7.92 -24.45
C GLU A 144 -6.22 8.87 -23.57
N HIS A 145 -5.85 8.95 -22.30
CA HIS A 145 -6.34 9.93 -21.34
C HIS A 145 -5.15 10.60 -20.65
N THR A 146 -5.06 11.92 -20.74
CA THR A 146 -4.00 12.71 -20.10
C THR A 146 -4.56 13.89 -19.34
N ILE A 147 -3.87 14.30 -18.28
CA ILE A 147 -4.23 15.47 -17.48
C ILE A 147 -2.97 16.23 -17.08
N VAL A 148 -3.06 17.55 -16.92
CA VAL A 148 -1.97 18.35 -16.36
C VAL A 148 -2.29 18.69 -14.91
N VAL A 149 -1.46 18.25 -13.97
CA VAL A 149 -1.58 18.58 -12.53
C VAL A 149 -0.38 19.42 -12.11
N ASN A 150 -0.64 20.59 -11.51
CA ASN A 150 0.36 21.58 -11.10
C ASN A 150 1.41 21.87 -12.19
N GLY A 151 0.97 21.96 -13.45
CA GLY A 151 1.82 22.25 -14.60
C GLY A 151 2.61 21.04 -15.17
N LYS A 152 2.52 19.85 -14.57
CA LYS A 152 3.11 18.61 -15.09
C LYS A 152 2.05 17.75 -15.77
N LYS A 153 2.34 17.30 -17.00
CA LYS A 153 1.47 16.38 -17.75
C LYS A 153 1.64 14.94 -17.24
N TYR A 154 0.52 14.27 -17.00
CA TYR A 154 0.42 12.85 -16.64
C TYR A 154 -0.41 12.09 -17.66
N ILE A 155 -0.14 10.79 -17.74
CA ILE A 155 -0.94 9.83 -18.49
C ILE A 155 -1.82 9.12 -17.46
N ALA A 156 -3.13 9.38 -17.50
CA ALA A 156 -4.10 8.65 -16.69
C ALA A 156 -4.34 7.27 -17.30
N PHE A 157 -4.44 7.19 -18.62
CA PHE A 157 -4.52 5.93 -19.37
C PHE A 157 -3.86 6.04 -20.73
N LYS A 158 -3.21 4.97 -21.18
CA LYS A 158 -2.77 4.80 -22.57
C LYS A 158 -2.70 3.32 -22.92
N GLY A 159 -3.51 2.86 -23.86
CA GLY A 159 -3.58 1.44 -24.23
C GLY A 159 -4.82 1.04 -25.01
N ASP A 160 -5.08 -0.27 -25.07
CA ASP A 160 -6.31 -0.83 -25.64
C ASP A 160 -7.45 -0.70 -24.62
N PRO A 161 -8.53 0.04 -24.92
CA PRO A 161 -9.67 0.18 -24.02
C PRO A 161 -10.45 -1.13 -23.80
N ASN A 162 -10.16 -2.19 -24.55
CA ASN A 162 -10.77 -3.51 -24.37
C ASN A 162 -9.94 -4.44 -23.46
N ASP A 163 -8.79 -3.99 -22.95
CA ASP A 163 -8.00 -4.77 -21.99
C ASP A 163 -8.78 -4.89 -20.67
N MET A 164 -8.89 -6.10 -20.12
CA MET A 164 -9.61 -6.33 -18.86
C MET A 164 -8.96 -5.64 -17.64
N ARG A 165 -7.75 -5.09 -17.81
CA ARG A 165 -6.95 -4.45 -16.75
C ARG A 165 -7.04 -2.92 -16.75
N ILE A 166 -7.82 -2.32 -17.63
CA ILE A 166 -7.93 -0.85 -17.80
C ILE A 166 -8.22 -0.13 -16.49
N TRP A 167 -9.11 -0.66 -15.65
CA TRP A 167 -9.44 -0.08 -14.35
C TRP A 167 -8.24 -0.11 -13.40
N GLY A 168 -7.48 -1.20 -13.42
CA GLY A 168 -6.22 -1.31 -12.69
C GLY A 168 -5.19 -0.29 -13.13
N TRP A 169 -5.05 -0.09 -14.44
CA TRP A 169 -4.14 0.91 -15.00
C TRP A 169 -4.52 2.32 -14.57
N ALA A 170 -5.81 2.64 -14.62
CA ALA A 170 -6.33 3.95 -14.19
C ALA A 170 -6.02 4.20 -12.70
N THR A 171 -6.32 3.24 -11.81
CA THR A 171 -5.98 3.35 -10.38
C THR A 171 -4.49 3.48 -10.14
N LYS A 172 -3.66 2.65 -10.79
CA LYS A 172 -2.20 2.70 -10.66
C LYS A 172 -1.67 4.08 -11.03
N ASN A 173 -2.03 4.56 -12.21
CA ASN A 173 -1.52 5.83 -12.74
C ASN A 173 -2.02 7.02 -11.91
N PHE A 174 -3.26 6.96 -11.41
CA PHE A 174 -3.81 7.97 -10.52
C PHE A 174 -3.03 8.05 -9.21
N VAL A 175 -2.77 6.91 -8.55
CA VAL A 175 -1.99 6.87 -7.31
C VAL A 175 -0.54 7.33 -7.55
N GLU A 176 0.09 6.92 -8.65
CA GLU A 176 1.44 7.36 -9.00
C GLU A 176 1.51 8.86 -9.27
N MET A 177 0.50 9.44 -9.93
CA MET A 177 0.38 10.88 -10.12
C MET A 177 0.29 11.62 -8.79
N LEU A 178 -0.58 11.18 -7.86
CA LEU A 178 -0.69 11.78 -6.54
C LEU A 178 0.62 11.69 -5.75
N ASN A 179 1.26 10.52 -5.77
CA ASN A 179 2.55 10.30 -5.09
C ASN A 179 3.68 11.16 -5.67
N ASP A 180 3.72 11.34 -6.99
CA ASP A 180 4.69 12.23 -7.62
C ASP A 180 4.45 13.69 -7.20
N GLN A 181 3.20 14.15 -7.14
CA GLN A 181 2.86 15.48 -6.63
C GLN A 181 3.24 15.67 -5.15
N LEU A 182 2.96 14.68 -4.30
CA LEU A 182 3.38 14.71 -2.89
C LEU A 182 4.91 14.78 -2.77
N ALA A 183 5.65 14.01 -3.56
CA ALA A 183 7.11 14.00 -3.55
C ALA A 183 7.72 15.31 -4.06
N LEU A 184 7.17 15.91 -5.13
CA LEU A 184 7.59 17.21 -5.67
C LEU A 184 7.47 18.34 -4.62
N HIS A 185 6.53 18.20 -3.69
CA HIS A 185 6.32 19.13 -2.59
C HIS A 185 6.92 18.67 -1.26
N HIS A 186 7.81 17.67 -1.28
CA HIS A 186 8.52 17.16 -0.11
C HIS A 186 7.61 16.68 1.03
N SER A 187 6.43 16.15 0.69
CA SER A 187 5.53 15.57 1.67
C SER A 187 6.11 14.30 2.28
N ASP A 188 5.82 14.07 3.56
CA ASP A 188 6.05 12.80 4.25
C ASP A 188 4.93 11.78 4.01
N GLU A 189 3.81 12.23 3.44
CA GLU A 189 2.67 11.40 3.06
C GLU A 189 2.89 10.73 1.71
N ARG A 190 2.33 9.53 1.58
CA ARG A 190 2.17 8.81 0.33
C ARG A 190 0.77 8.22 0.24
N VAL A 191 0.29 8.07 -0.98
CA VAL A 191 -0.99 7.41 -1.29
C VAL A 191 -0.73 5.93 -1.55
N TYR A 192 -1.50 5.08 -0.89
CA TYR A 192 -1.44 3.63 -1.03
C TYR A 192 -2.82 3.08 -1.45
N PRO A 193 -2.92 2.26 -2.49
CA PRO A 193 -4.14 1.53 -2.79
C PRO A 193 -4.33 0.37 -1.81
N ILE A 194 -5.58 0.01 -1.53
CA ILE A 194 -5.95 -1.09 -0.64
C ILE A 194 -6.67 -2.19 -1.43
N MET A 195 -7.77 -1.83 -2.10
CA MET A 195 -8.62 -2.70 -2.92
C MET A 195 -8.56 -2.27 -4.39
N ALA A 196 -9.26 -2.98 -5.28
CA ALA A 196 -9.28 -2.73 -6.72
C ALA A 196 -10.70 -2.83 -7.31
N GLY A 197 -10.84 -2.47 -8.59
CA GLY A 197 -12.13 -2.45 -9.29
C GLY A 197 -13.11 -1.47 -8.65
N ASN A 198 -14.38 -1.86 -8.61
CA ASN A 198 -15.46 -1.00 -8.12
C ASN A 198 -15.41 -0.83 -6.60
N ASP A 199 -14.71 -1.70 -5.88
CA ASP A 199 -14.48 -1.54 -4.44
C ASP A 199 -13.14 -0.87 -4.14
N GLY A 200 -12.50 -0.25 -5.14
CA GLY A 200 -11.21 0.39 -4.98
C GLY A 200 -11.18 1.45 -3.87
N ARG A 201 -10.07 1.49 -3.13
CA ARG A 201 -9.83 2.41 -2.02
C ARG A 201 -8.38 2.87 -2.05
N ILE A 202 -8.15 4.12 -1.68
CA ILE A 202 -6.81 4.67 -1.47
C ILE A 202 -6.70 5.33 -0.11
N VAL A 203 -5.49 5.37 0.44
CA VAL A 203 -5.23 6.02 1.73
C VAL A 203 -3.94 6.82 1.75
N PHE A 204 -3.98 8.03 2.33
CA PHE A 204 -2.82 8.87 2.60
C PHE A 204 -2.18 8.50 3.94
N LEU A 205 -0.93 8.04 3.91
CA LEU A 205 -0.19 7.63 5.10
C LEU A 205 1.26 8.11 5.05
N THR A 206 1.82 8.46 6.20
CA THR A 206 3.28 8.53 6.37
C THR A 206 3.86 7.12 6.42
N GLN A 207 5.18 6.98 6.20
CA GLN A 207 5.83 5.66 6.25
C GLN A 207 5.58 4.93 7.58
N GLN A 208 5.63 5.65 8.71
CA GLN A 208 5.41 5.04 10.03
C GLN A 208 3.96 4.55 10.20
N GLN A 209 2.98 5.28 9.66
CA GLN A 209 1.59 4.87 9.67
C GLN A 209 1.37 3.64 8.78
N TYR A 210 1.95 3.63 7.58
CA TYR A 210 1.92 2.49 6.66
C TYR A 210 2.50 1.22 7.30
N ASP A 211 3.70 1.32 7.90
CA ASP A 211 4.37 0.19 8.55
C ASP A 211 3.56 -0.36 9.71
N PHE A 212 2.92 0.52 10.49
CA PHE A 212 2.04 0.10 11.59
C PHE A 212 0.80 -0.62 11.06
N ILE A 213 0.10 -0.03 10.09
CA ILE A 213 -1.14 -0.59 9.56
C ILE A 213 -0.87 -1.95 8.91
N THR A 214 0.11 -2.05 8.02
CA THR A 214 0.43 -3.31 7.30
C THR A 214 0.89 -4.44 8.22
N ARG A 215 1.42 -4.13 9.40
CA ARG A 215 1.83 -5.12 10.40
C ARG A 215 0.66 -5.73 11.17
N HIS A 216 -0.40 -4.95 11.40
CA HIS A 216 -1.44 -5.30 12.38
C HIS A 216 -2.83 -5.51 11.80
N PHE A 217 -3.11 -4.99 10.60
CA PHE A 217 -4.42 -5.07 9.95
C PHE A 217 -4.52 -6.32 9.07
N ASP A 218 -5.74 -6.68 8.65
CA ASP A 218 -5.98 -7.76 7.70
C ASP A 218 -5.20 -7.50 6.40
N LYS A 219 -4.39 -8.48 5.98
CA LYS A 219 -3.54 -8.37 4.80
C LYS A 219 -4.30 -8.19 3.49
N LYS A 220 -5.56 -8.63 3.43
CA LYS A 220 -6.42 -8.47 2.24
C LYS A 220 -6.94 -7.05 2.10
N GLU A 221 -7.05 -6.32 3.21
CA GLU A 221 -7.58 -4.95 3.29
C GLU A 221 -6.54 -3.94 3.82
N ALA A 222 -5.27 -4.31 3.78
CA ALA A 222 -4.17 -3.43 4.15
C ALA A 222 -3.68 -2.62 2.93
N PRO A 223 -3.24 -1.37 3.14
CA PRO A 223 -2.59 -0.57 2.10
C PRO A 223 -1.34 -1.26 1.56
N ARG A 224 -1.08 -1.07 0.28
CA ARG A 224 0.03 -1.70 -0.43
C ARG A 224 0.81 -0.67 -1.22
N GLU A 225 2.12 -0.87 -1.29
CA GLU A 225 2.93 -0.19 -2.30
C GLU A 225 2.38 -0.49 -3.70
N VAL A 226 2.37 0.52 -4.58
CA VAL A 226 1.70 0.44 -5.90
C VAL A 226 2.16 -0.79 -6.71
N ALA A 227 3.47 -1.06 -6.71
CA ALA A 227 4.04 -2.20 -7.44
C ALA A 227 3.56 -3.56 -6.89
N LEU A 228 3.37 -3.65 -5.56
CA LEU A 228 2.86 -4.87 -4.93
C LEU A 228 1.35 -5.01 -5.16
N TRP A 229 0.60 -3.91 -5.02
CA TRP A 229 -0.82 -3.88 -5.31
C TRP A 229 -1.12 -4.32 -6.75
N TRP A 230 -0.38 -3.78 -7.71
CA TRP A 230 -0.49 -4.13 -9.13
C TRP A 230 -0.34 -5.64 -9.35
N LYS A 231 0.72 -6.23 -8.79
CA LYS A 231 1.03 -7.65 -8.96
C LYS A 231 -0.05 -8.58 -8.39
N GLU A 232 -0.77 -8.15 -7.36
CA GLU A 232 -1.71 -9.01 -6.63
C GLU A 232 -3.17 -8.84 -7.06
N ASN A 233 -3.52 -7.71 -7.68
CA ASN A 233 -4.92 -7.40 -8.00
C ASN A 233 -5.21 -7.35 -9.51
N ILE A 234 -4.19 -7.21 -10.36
CA ILE A 234 -4.32 -6.99 -11.81
C ILE A 234 -3.54 -8.04 -12.60
#